data_AF-A0A6C0C7P5-F1
#
_entry.id   AF-A0A6C0C7P5-F1
#
_cell.length_a   1.000
_cell.length_b   1.000
_cell.length_c   1.000
_cell.angle_alpha   90.00
_cell.angle_beta   90.00
_cell.angle_gamma   90.00
#
_symmetry.space_group_name_H-M   'P 1'
#
loop_
_entity.id
_entity.type
_entity.pdbx_description
1 polymer ?
#
loop_
_entity_poly.entity_id
_entity_poly.type
_entity_poly.pdbx_seq_one_letter_code
_entity_poly.pdbx_strand_id
1 'polypeptide(L)'
;MFTKEQVKKVSKEVLKDNTGFKGFSIVRLIDFLKISGENIDEVMCLKHRNTSTPYEILCLIDFRDNVSHTMSNERRRKLNRAGGAKRRKIKEKYHYDNVFNRIHGYIILEEKKGYKDIPRNKTVVSLSLICSSYYSNKKGVGTILMESMIKLVKKSFYFTDIVLEVSNEYAGTEESDEEYDESDDEEYEEYEEYDSGDESDEISIQIETVNGGLIQKISREFSRKIVRMNDGIAYYNICDDYINDIIYSYIEDEGYGEDEEESCGKEIIEEKTEKYIEEHGYGGYWYNKGKQSQIGLYKFYEKFGFVEDGRINYEWKVFTTNPFPSMVFEL
;
A
#
# COMPACT_ATOMS: atom_id res chain seq x y z
N MET A 1 -7.90 4.33 -14.28
CA MET A 1 -8.17 5.70 -13.76
C MET A 1 -7.44 6.81 -14.54
N PHE A 2 -6.13 6.70 -14.79
CA PHE A 2 -5.35 7.77 -15.45
C PHE A 2 -4.62 7.30 -16.71
N THR A 3 -4.40 8.21 -17.66
CA THR A 3 -3.64 7.90 -18.87
C THR A 3 -2.13 7.95 -18.63
N LYS A 4 -1.37 7.20 -19.43
CA LYS A 4 0.11 7.22 -19.42
C LYS A 4 0.66 8.64 -19.55
N GLU A 5 0.03 9.47 -20.39
CA GLU A 5 0.47 10.84 -20.65
C GLU A 5 0.21 11.75 -19.45
N GLN A 6 -0.94 11.62 -18.78
CA GLN A 6 -1.24 12.35 -17.55
C GLN A 6 -0.21 12.02 -16.47
N VAL A 7 0.04 10.74 -16.23
CA VAL A 7 1.03 10.28 -15.24
C VAL A 7 2.43 10.78 -15.59
N LYS A 8 2.85 10.68 -16.85
CA LYS A 8 4.17 11.16 -17.31
C LYS A 8 4.32 12.67 -17.14
N LYS A 9 3.27 13.46 -17.40
CA LYS A 9 3.28 14.92 -17.22
C LYS A 9 3.43 15.28 -15.75
N VAL A 10 2.62 14.69 -14.88
CA VAL A 10 2.69 14.92 -13.42
C VAL A 10 4.03 14.45 -12.85
N SER A 11 4.52 13.28 -13.25
CA SER A 11 5.83 12.75 -12.87
C SER A 11 6.94 13.77 -13.12
N LYS A 12 6.99 14.35 -14.34
CA LYS A 12 7.97 15.39 -14.67
C LYS A 12 7.84 16.64 -13.82
N GLU A 13 6.61 17.10 -13.58
CA GLU A 13 6.36 18.31 -12.81
C GLU A 13 6.73 18.16 -11.32
N VAL A 14 6.42 17.01 -10.70
CA VAL A 14 6.76 16.76 -9.29
C VAL A 14 8.25 16.52 -9.11
N LEU A 15 8.88 15.78 -10.03
CA LEU A 15 10.28 15.39 -9.89
C LEU A 15 11.27 16.47 -10.36
N LYS A 16 10.81 17.51 -11.06
CA LYS A 16 11.68 18.56 -11.65
C LYS A 16 12.63 19.19 -10.63
N ASP A 17 12.11 19.52 -9.46
CA ASP A 17 12.85 20.26 -8.42
C ASP A 17 13.45 19.33 -7.35
N ASN A 18 13.14 18.03 -7.42
CA ASN A 18 13.58 17.01 -6.47
C ASN A 18 14.92 16.39 -6.90
N THR A 19 16.03 17.09 -6.61
CA THR A 19 17.39 16.65 -6.98
C THR A 19 17.75 15.24 -6.48
N GLY A 20 17.22 14.84 -5.32
CA GLY A 20 17.40 13.50 -4.75
C GLY A 20 16.79 12.36 -5.59
N PHE A 21 15.88 12.69 -6.50
CA PHE A 21 15.14 11.76 -7.36
C PHE A 21 15.45 11.97 -8.85
N LYS A 22 16.60 12.59 -9.17
CA LYS A 22 17.08 12.66 -10.56
C LYS A 22 17.21 11.25 -11.14
N GLY A 23 16.57 11.02 -12.29
CA GLY A 23 16.53 9.71 -12.97
C GLY A 23 15.39 8.80 -12.51
N PHE A 24 14.53 9.25 -11.59
CA PHE A 24 13.31 8.55 -11.23
C PHE A 24 12.15 9.00 -12.12
N SER A 25 11.12 8.16 -12.20
CA SER A 25 9.82 8.55 -12.75
C SER A 25 8.70 7.81 -12.03
N ILE A 26 7.56 8.46 -11.94
CA ILE A 26 6.30 7.82 -11.57
C ILE A 26 5.67 7.24 -12.83
N VAL A 27 5.26 5.99 -12.77
CA VAL A 27 4.65 5.25 -13.88
C VAL A 27 3.53 4.36 -13.35
N ARG A 28 2.57 4.01 -14.20
CA ARG A 28 1.56 3.00 -13.87
C ARG A 28 2.22 1.63 -13.84
N LEU A 29 1.76 0.73 -12.95
CA LEU A 29 2.31 -0.61 -12.85
C LEU A 29 2.27 -1.34 -14.21
N ILE A 30 1.15 -1.26 -14.93
CA ILE A 30 1.03 -1.88 -16.27
C ILE A 30 2.05 -1.36 -17.29
N ASP A 31 2.43 -0.08 -17.21
CA ASP A 31 3.45 0.49 -18.09
C ASP A 31 4.84 0.02 -17.69
N PHE A 32 5.11 -0.12 -16.40
CA PHE A 32 6.37 -0.68 -15.90
C PHE A 32 6.56 -2.14 -16.30
N LEU A 33 5.51 -2.96 -16.19
CA LEU A 33 5.54 -4.37 -16.60
C LEU A 33 5.81 -4.48 -18.11
N LYS A 34 5.16 -3.65 -18.93
CA LYS A 34 5.42 -3.59 -20.39
C LYS A 34 6.86 -3.18 -20.73
N ILE A 35 7.47 -2.29 -19.93
CA ILE A 35 8.87 -1.87 -20.13
C ILE A 35 9.84 -2.96 -19.66
N SER A 36 9.52 -3.66 -18.58
CA SER A 36 10.41 -4.61 -17.92
C SER A 36 10.21 -6.06 -18.37
N GLY A 37 9.28 -6.30 -19.30
CA GLY A 37 8.77 -7.63 -19.61
C GLY A 37 9.85 -8.65 -20.00
N GLU A 38 10.90 -8.24 -20.72
CA GLU A 38 12.01 -9.14 -21.10
C GLU A 38 12.81 -9.64 -19.88
N ASN A 39 12.76 -8.93 -18.76
CA ASN A 39 13.46 -9.26 -17.51
C ASN A 39 12.54 -9.92 -16.47
N ILE A 40 11.26 -10.14 -16.82
CA ILE A 40 10.30 -10.82 -15.95
C ILE A 40 10.06 -12.20 -16.54
N ASP A 41 10.56 -13.21 -15.85
CA ASP A 41 10.40 -14.62 -16.22
C ASP A 41 8.99 -15.12 -15.82
N GLU A 42 7.94 -14.52 -16.38
CA GLU A 42 6.53 -14.91 -16.22
C GLU A 42 5.76 -14.63 -17.51
N VAL A 43 4.71 -15.40 -17.75
CA VAL A 43 3.78 -15.10 -18.85
C VAL A 43 3.01 -13.81 -18.51
N MET A 44 2.93 -12.89 -19.48
CA MET A 44 2.25 -11.60 -19.33
C MET A 44 1.21 -11.42 -20.43
N CYS A 45 -0.06 -11.70 -20.12
CA CYS A 45 -1.20 -11.40 -20.96
C CYS A 45 -1.92 -10.14 -20.43
N LEU A 46 -1.27 -8.98 -20.60
CA LEU A 46 -1.79 -7.71 -20.09
C LEU A 46 -2.69 -7.04 -21.12
N LYS A 47 -3.89 -6.61 -20.69
CA LYS A 47 -4.76 -5.77 -21.51
C LYS A 47 -4.06 -4.46 -21.90
N HIS A 48 -4.47 -3.88 -23.02
CA HIS A 48 -3.91 -2.59 -23.43
C HIS A 48 -4.31 -1.48 -22.45
N ARG A 49 -5.55 -1.55 -21.94
CA ARG A 49 -6.13 -0.62 -20.99
C ARG A 49 -7.08 -1.37 -20.07
N ASN A 50 -7.02 -1.06 -18.78
CA ASN A 50 -7.99 -1.53 -17.80
C ASN A 50 -9.26 -0.68 -17.90
N THR A 51 -10.41 -1.33 -17.96
CA THR A 51 -11.72 -0.69 -18.09
C THR A 51 -12.69 -1.06 -16.97
N SER A 52 -12.45 -2.17 -16.29
CA SER A 52 -13.38 -2.75 -15.32
C SER A 52 -12.85 -2.65 -13.90
N THR A 53 -11.55 -2.84 -13.68
CA THR A 53 -10.98 -2.72 -12.32
C THR A 53 -11.11 -1.28 -11.79
N PRO A 54 -11.53 -1.11 -10.53
CA PRO A 54 -11.57 0.20 -9.88
C PRO A 54 -10.17 0.69 -9.51
N TYR A 55 -9.16 -0.17 -9.54
CA TYR A 55 -7.84 0.13 -9.02
C TYR A 55 -6.91 0.81 -10.03
N GLU A 56 -6.04 1.69 -9.51
CA GLU A 56 -4.91 2.23 -10.22
C GLU A 56 -3.66 2.20 -9.34
N ILE A 57 -2.61 1.56 -9.85
CA ILE A 57 -1.35 1.39 -9.14
C ILE A 57 -0.27 2.24 -9.80
N LEU A 58 0.27 3.20 -9.04
CA LEU A 58 1.37 4.05 -9.47
C LEU A 58 2.64 3.70 -8.71
N CYS A 59 3.75 3.57 -9.41
CA CYS A 59 5.04 3.17 -8.88
C CYS A 59 6.06 4.30 -9.08
N LEU A 60 6.84 4.62 -8.05
CA LEU A 60 8.03 5.47 -8.16
C LEU A 60 9.26 4.60 -8.46
N ILE A 61 9.79 4.74 -9.66
CA ILE A 61 10.78 3.82 -10.24
C ILE A 61 12.09 4.52 -10.54
N ASP A 62 13.20 3.83 -10.26
CA ASP A 62 14.55 4.24 -10.63
C ASP A 62 14.93 3.75 -12.03
N PHE A 63 15.06 4.67 -12.99
CA PHE A 63 15.46 4.40 -14.37
C PHE A 63 16.94 4.70 -14.63
N ARG A 64 17.77 4.87 -13.59
CA ARG A 64 19.21 5.07 -13.77
C ARG A 64 19.89 3.77 -14.18
N ASP A 65 20.73 3.84 -15.22
CA ASP A 65 21.52 2.71 -15.72
C ASP A 65 22.79 2.47 -14.89
N ASN A 66 23.31 3.52 -14.24
CA ASN A 66 24.55 3.46 -13.47
C ASN A 66 24.37 2.98 -12.02
N VAL A 67 23.17 2.51 -11.66
CA VAL A 67 22.84 2.02 -10.33
C VAL A 67 22.36 0.58 -10.46
N SER A 68 22.97 -0.33 -9.69
CA SER A 68 22.63 -1.75 -9.70
C SER A 68 21.94 -2.23 -8.42
N HIS A 69 21.93 -1.43 -7.35
CA HIS A 69 21.31 -1.82 -6.09
C HIS A 69 21.02 -0.63 -5.16
N THR A 70 20.23 -0.86 -4.11
CA THR A 70 19.95 0.12 -3.05
C THR A 70 20.80 -0.06 -1.78
N MET A 71 21.65 -1.09 -1.70
CA MET A 71 22.45 -1.39 -0.49
C MET A 71 23.34 -0.24 -0.01
N SER A 72 23.35 -0.01 1.31
CA SER A 72 24.32 0.85 1.98
C SER A 72 25.75 0.27 1.89
N ASN A 73 26.76 1.12 2.08
CA ASN A 73 28.16 0.69 2.09
C ASN A 73 28.45 -0.32 3.20
N GLU A 74 27.83 -0.13 4.37
CA GLU A 74 27.95 -1.06 5.48
C GLU A 74 27.36 -2.43 5.15
N ARG A 75 26.14 -2.46 4.60
CA ARG A 75 25.46 -3.69 4.18
C ARG A 75 26.25 -4.42 3.09
N ARG A 76 26.92 -3.69 2.19
CA ARG A 76 27.82 -4.27 1.19
C ARG A 76 29.05 -4.93 1.81
N ARG A 77 29.67 -4.31 2.82
CA ARG A 77 30.80 -4.90 3.56
C ARG A 77 30.38 -6.19 4.28
N LYS A 78 29.21 -6.18 4.93
CA LYS A 78 28.61 -7.36 5.57
C LYS A 78 28.33 -8.46 4.54
N LEU A 79 27.79 -8.12 3.37
CA LEU A 79 27.52 -9.05 2.27
C LEU A 79 28.77 -9.78 1.78
N ASN A 80 29.89 -9.06 1.62
CA ASN A 80 31.15 -9.65 1.13
C ASN A 80 31.72 -10.71 2.07
N ARG A 81 31.39 -10.62 3.37
CA ARG A 81 31.80 -11.58 4.40
C ARG A 81 30.80 -12.72 4.60
N ALA A 82 29.59 -12.60 4.05
CA ALA A 82 28.53 -13.59 4.22
C ALA A 82 28.73 -14.81 3.29
N GLY A 83 28.20 -15.97 3.70
CA GLY A 83 28.17 -17.19 2.90
C GLY A 83 27.29 -17.08 1.65
N GLY A 84 27.45 -18.01 0.71
CA GLY A 84 26.79 -17.96 -0.61
C GLY A 84 25.27 -17.87 -0.57
N ALA A 85 24.61 -18.64 0.31
CA ALA A 85 23.15 -18.61 0.46
C ALA A 85 22.65 -17.24 0.95
N LYS A 86 23.23 -16.72 2.04
CA LYS A 86 22.91 -15.40 2.59
C LYS A 86 23.15 -14.29 1.58
N ARG A 87 24.21 -14.39 0.76
CA ARG A 87 24.46 -13.44 -0.32
C ARG A 87 23.38 -13.42 -1.38
N ARG A 88 22.87 -14.60 -1.79
CA ARG A 88 21.77 -14.70 -2.77
C ARG A 88 20.49 -14.05 -2.21
N LYS A 89 20.08 -14.42 -0.99
CA LYS A 89 18.90 -13.84 -0.31
C LYS A 89 18.98 -12.30 -0.22
N ILE A 90 20.14 -11.74 0.15
CA ILE A 90 20.29 -10.28 0.23
C ILE A 90 20.29 -9.64 -1.16
N LYS A 91 20.96 -10.22 -2.16
CA LYS A 91 20.92 -9.68 -3.53
C LYS A 91 19.51 -9.60 -4.07
N GLU A 92 18.68 -10.62 -3.82
CA GLU A 92 17.28 -10.64 -4.24
C GLU A 92 16.44 -9.48 -3.67
N LYS A 93 16.79 -8.98 -2.48
CA LYS A 93 16.09 -7.88 -1.79
C LYS A 93 16.54 -6.48 -2.21
N TYR A 94 17.78 -6.31 -2.67
CA TYR A 94 18.35 -4.97 -2.92
C TYR A 94 18.90 -4.75 -4.32
N HIS A 95 19.22 -5.81 -5.06
CA HIS A 95 19.83 -5.71 -6.38
C HIS A 95 18.78 -5.58 -7.47
N TYR A 96 19.04 -4.75 -8.47
CA TYR A 96 18.16 -4.51 -9.61
C TYR A 96 18.18 -5.63 -10.66
N ASP A 97 18.87 -6.74 -10.38
CA ASP A 97 18.70 -7.99 -11.15
C ASP A 97 17.24 -8.45 -11.02
N ASN A 98 16.67 -8.28 -9.83
CA ASN A 98 15.23 -8.28 -9.65
C ASN A 98 14.69 -6.88 -10.00
N VAL A 99 14.00 -6.76 -11.13
CA VAL A 99 13.48 -5.49 -11.64
C VAL A 99 12.53 -4.79 -10.68
N PHE A 100 11.80 -5.53 -9.84
CA PHE A 100 10.88 -4.95 -8.85
C PHE A 100 11.61 -4.17 -7.76
N ASN A 101 12.91 -4.41 -7.54
CA ASN A 101 13.72 -3.60 -6.63
C ASN A 101 13.92 -2.17 -7.13
N ARG A 102 13.72 -1.90 -8.43
CA ARG A 102 13.70 -0.53 -8.97
C ARG A 102 12.47 0.26 -8.51
N ILE A 103 11.43 -0.39 -7.99
CA ILE A 103 10.28 0.27 -7.37
C ILE A 103 10.64 0.63 -5.93
N HIS A 104 10.84 1.93 -5.70
CA HIS A 104 11.19 2.48 -4.37
C HIS A 104 9.96 2.74 -3.50
N GLY A 105 8.79 2.83 -4.11
CA GLY A 105 7.51 2.95 -3.44
C GLY A 105 6.37 2.91 -4.45
N TYR A 106 5.17 2.67 -3.97
CA TYR A 106 3.97 2.61 -4.78
C TYR A 106 2.77 3.15 -4.01
N ILE A 107 1.75 3.52 -4.77
CA ILE A 107 0.46 3.96 -4.26
C ILE A 107 -0.63 3.24 -5.04
N ILE A 108 -1.66 2.80 -4.32
CA ILE A 108 -2.84 2.13 -4.84
C ILE A 108 -4.02 3.05 -4.59
N LEU A 109 -4.72 3.37 -5.66
CA LEU A 109 -5.93 4.18 -5.66
C LEU A 109 -7.09 3.30 -6.08
N GLU A 110 -8.26 3.58 -5.52
CA GLU A 110 -9.49 2.88 -5.85
C GLU A 110 -10.58 3.89 -6.18
N GLU A 111 -11.20 3.72 -7.35
CA GLU A 111 -12.37 4.51 -7.74
C GLU A 111 -13.61 4.00 -7.01
N LYS A 112 -14.19 4.83 -6.13
CA LYS A 112 -15.42 4.48 -5.38
C LYS A 112 -16.68 4.75 -6.21
N LYS A 113 -16.76 4.12 -7.38
CA LYS A 113 -17.93 4.25 -8.26
C LYS A 113 -19.03 3.28 -7.83
N GLY A 114 -20.29 3.71 -7.86
CA GLY A 114 -21.45 2.85 -7.61
C GLY A 114 -21.88 2.75 -6.13
N TYR A 115 -21.10 3.29 -5.19
CA TYR A 115 -21.49 3.34 -3.78
C TYR A 115 -22.74 4.21 -3.59
N LYS A 116 -23.82 3.59 -3.09
CA LYS A 116 -25.16 4.22 -2.96
C LYS A 116 -25.19 5.36 -1.94
N ASP A 117 -24.32 5.29 -0.95
CA ASP A 117 -24.26 6.22 0.19
C ASP A 117 -23.35 7.42 -0.07
N ILE A 118 -22.54 7.41 -1.14
CA ILE A 118 -21.79 8.59 -1.56
C ILE A 118 -22.78 9.65 -2.09
N PRO A 119 -22.66 10.92 -1.68
CA PRO A 119 -23.54 11.98 -2.19
C PRO A 119 -23.52 12.05 -3.72
N ARG A 120 -24.70 12.18 -4.35
CA ARG A 120 -24.86 12.12 -5.82
C ARG A 120 -24.05 13.15 -6.61
N ASN A 121 -23.63 14.24 -5.97
CA ASN A 121 -22.82 15.30 -6.56
C ASN A 121 -21.30 15.10 -6.37
N LYS A 122 -20.89 13.98 -5.77
CA LYS A 122 -19.51 13.67 -5.42
C LYS A 122 -19.01 12.48 -6.23
N THR A 123 -17.75 12.57 -6.66
CA THR A 123 -16.99 11.50 -7.33
C THR A 123 -15.70 11.31 -6.56
N VAL A 124 -15.54 10.14 -5.97
CA VAL A 124 -14.54 9.92 -4.92
C VAL A 124 -13.49 8.93 -5.38
N VAL A 125 -12.23 9.27 -5.11
CA VAL A 125 -11.11 8.32 -5.18
C VAL A 125 -10.60 8.04 -3.78
N SER A 126 -10.45 6.77 -3.45
CA SER A 126 -9.87 6.32 -2.20
C SER A 126 -8.38 6.07 -2.36
N LEU A 127 -7.59 6.49 -1.37
CA LEU A 127 -6.23 6.01 -1.19
C LEU A 127 -6.26 4.72 -0.37
N SER A 128 -6.22 3.58 -1.06
CA SER A 128 -6.22 2.25 -0.44
C SER A 128 -4.89 1.93 0.23
N LEU A 129 -3.77 2.26 -0.43
CA LEU A 129 -2.44 1.99 0.14
C LEU A 129 -1.38 2.96 -0.38
N ILE A 130 -0.54 3.46 0.51
CA ILE A 130 0.72 4.15 0.17
C ILE A 130 1.89 3.49 0.87
N CYS A 131 2.94 3.16 0.11
CA CYS A 131 4.11 2.50 0.67
C CYS A 131 5.41 3.09 0.12
N SER A 132 6.35 3.38 1.04
CA SER A 132 7.77 3.44 0.72
C SER A 132 8.44 2.11 1.07
N SER A 133 9.21 1.57 0.15
CA SER A 133 9.94 0.32 0.35
C SER A 133 10.95 0.44 1.50
N TYR A 134 10.92 -0.51 2.44
CA TYR A 134 11.95 -0.67 3.47
C TYR A 134 13.37 -0.83 2.89
N TYR A 135 13.47 -1.39 1.69
CA TYR A 135 14.73 -1.60 0.98
C TYR A 135 15.17 -0.39 0.15
N SER A 136 14.40 0.70 0.15
CA SER A 136 14.76 1.95 -0.52
C SER A 136 15.87 2.67 0.25
N ASN A 137 16.86 3.20 -0.46
CA ASN A 137 17.85 4.13 0.10
C ASN A 137 17.48 5.60 -0.10
N LYS A 138 16.22 5.88 -0.47
CA LYS A 138 15.71 7.23 -0.74
C LYS A 138 14.74 7.66 0.36
N LYS A 139 15.01 8.84 0.94
CA LYS A 139 14.08 9.53 1.83
C LYS A 139 13.10 10.39 1.01
N GLY A 140 11.90 10.61 1.52
CA GLY A 140 10.88 11.45 0.85
C GLY A 140 10.06 10.75 -0.22
N VAL A 141 10.14 9.42 -0.33
CA VAL A 141 9.34 8.63 -1.29
C VAL A 141 7.84 8.86 -1.09
N GLY A 142 7.35 8.76 0.15
CA GLY A 142 5.93 8.99 0.46
C GLY A 142 5.45 10.39 0.10
N THR A 143 6.26 11.42 0.36
CA THR A 143 5.96 12.81 -0.03
C THR A 143 5.78 12.93 -1.54
N ILE A 144 6.69 12.38 -2.33
CA ILE A 144 6.61 12.44 -3.80
C ILE A 144 5.38 11.71 -4.32
N LEU A 145 5.07 10.52 -3.77
CA LEU A 145 3.90 9.75 -4.17
C LEU A 145 2.61 10.52 -3.84
N MET A 146 2.52 11.11 -2.65
CA MET A 146 1.38 11.90 -2.20
C MET A 146 1.16 13.15 -3.06
N GLU A 147 2.21 13.96 -3.28
CA GLU A 147 2.13 15.14 -4.16
C GLU A 147 1.70 14.78 -5.58
N SER A 148 2.16 13.64 -6.07
CA SER A 148 1.85 13.17 -7.41
C SER A 148 0.42 12.68 -7.52
N MET A 149 -0.08 11.95 -6.53
CA MET A 149 -1.48 11.57 -6.44
C MET A 149 -2.38 12.80 -6.45
N ILE A 150 -2.18 13.74 -5.53
CA ILE A 150 -3.02 14.95 -5.42
C ILE A 150 -3.01 15.73 -6.73
N LYS A 151 -1.84 15.97 -7.34
CA LYS A 151 -1.74 16.67 -8.63
C LYS A 151 -2.41 15.91 -9.76
N LEU A 152 -2.32 14.58 -9.78
CA LEU A 152 -2.91 13.74 -10.82
C LEU A 152 -4.44 13.76 -10.73
N VAL A 153 -4.99 13.61 -9.52
CA VAL A 153 -6.42 13.68 -9.24
C VAL A 153 -6.96 15.08 -9.58
N LYS A 154 -6.31 16.16 -9.12
CA LYS A 154 -6.71 17.55 -9.46
C LYS A 154 -6.77 17.79 -10.97
N LYS A 155 -5.86 17.18 -11.74
CA LYS A 155 -5.81 17.34 -13.20
C LYS A 155 -6.78 16.44 -13.96
N SER A 156 -7.40 15.46 -13.32
CA SER A 156 -8.41 14.64 -13.99
C SER A 156 -9.70 15.42 -14.20
N PHE A 157 -9.98 16.43 -13.35
CA PHE A 157 -11.25 17.17 -13.27
C PHE A 157 -12.50 16.30 -13.10
N TYR A 158 -12.30 14.99 -12.87
CA TYR A 158 -13.37 14.01 -12.76
C TYR A 158 -13.75 13.77 -11.31
N PHE A 159 -12.77 13.76 -10.40
CA PHE A 159 -12.97 13.55 -8.98
C PHE A 159 -13.24 14.87 -8.26
N THR A 160 -14.09 14.83 -7.24
CA THR A 160 -14.37 15.95 -6.33
C THR A 160 -13.58 15.82 -5.02
N ASP A 161 -13.28 14.60 -4.57
CA ASP A 161 -12.65 14.35 -3.29
C ASP A 161 -11.69 13.17 -3.34
N ILE A 162 -10.64 13.25 -2.51
CA ILE A 162 -9.78 12.11 -2.18
C ILE A 162 -10.09 11.72 -0.73
N VAL A 163 -10.39 10.46 -0.50
CA VAL A 163 -10.65 9.93 0.84
C VAL A 163 -9.60 8.90 1.22
N LEU A 164 -9.34 8.75 2.52
CA LEU A 164 -8.46 7.72 3.05
C LEU A 164 -8.89 7.31 4.45
N GLU A 165 -8.51 6.10 4.84
CA GLU A 165 -8.64 5.60 6.20
C GLU A 165 -7.24 5.42 6.79
N VAL A 166 -7.02 5.94 7.99
CA VAL A 166 -5.76 5.79 8.70
C VAL A 166 -5.84 4.53 9.56
N SER A 167 -4.95 3.57 9.32
CA SER A 167 -4.88 2.34 10.11
C SER A 167 -4.81 2.63 11.61
N ASN A 168 -5.57 1.89 12.40
CA ASN A 168 -5.57 1.98 13.86
C ASN A 168 -5.30 0.57 14.43
N GLU A 169 -4.16 0.40 15.08
CA GLU A 169 -3.69 -0.89 15.64
C GLU A 169 -4.48 -1.34 16.89
N TYR A 170 -5.37 -0.50 17.41
CA TYR A 170 -6.08 -0.71 18.67
C TYR A 170 -7.61 -0.79 18.52
N ALA A 171 -8.17 -0.32 17.40
CA ALA A 171 -9.62 -0.29 17.20
C ALA A 171 -10.18 -1.58 16.57
N GLY A 172 -9.31 -2.54 16.21
CA GLY A 172 -9.69 -3.88 15.74
C GLY A 172 -9.37 -5.00 16.74
N THR A 173 -8.81 -4.67 17.90
CA THR A 173 -8.38 -5.64 18.90
C THR A 173 -9.54 -5.87 19.88
N GLU A 174 -10.31 -6.94 19.69
CA GLU A 174 -11.11 -7.48 20.78
C GLU A 174 -10.13 -7.99 21.85
N GLU A 175 -10.15 -7.31 23.01
CA GLU A 175 -9.50 -7.66 24.29
C GLU A 175 -8.35 -8.70 24.24
N SER A 176 -7.13 -8.21 24.09
CA SER A 176 -5.92 -8.89 24.57
C SER A 176 -4.94 -7.82 25.07
N ASP A 177 -5.31 -7.19 26.18
CA ASP A 177 -4.32 -6.51 27.02
C ASP A 177 -3.53 -7.61 27.75
N GLU A 178 -2.53 -8.18 27.09
CA GLU A 178 -1.40 -8.79 27.79
C GLU A 178 -0.29 -7.74 27.88
N GLU A 179 -0.22 -7.08 29.04
CA GLU A 179 0.93 -6.29 29.47
C GLU A 179 2.17 -7.19 29.49
N TYR A 180 3.07 -7.00 28.52
CA TYR A 180 4.41 -7.60 28.58
C TYR A 180 5.33 -6.67 29.39
N ASP A 181 5.72 -7.17 30.55
CA ASP A 181 6.59 -6.58 31.55
C ASP A 181 7.98 -6.24 30.96
N GLU A 182 8.46 -5.02 31.24
CA GLU A 182 9.81 -4.56 30.92
C GLU A 182 10.83 -5.41 31.70
N SER A 183 11.71 -6.11 30.99
CA SER A 183 12.99 -6.51 31.57
C SER A 183 14.15 -6.18 30.62
N ASP A 184 15.08 -5.43 31.19
CA ASP A 184 16.29 -4.84 30.61
C ASP A 184 17.28 -5.86 30.05
N ASP A 185 18.01 -5.37 29.03
CA ASP A 185 19.37 -5.73 28.59
C ASP A 185 19.66 -7.18 28.18
N GLU A 186 19.80 -7.38 26.86
CA GLU A 186 21.01 -7.95 26.26
C GLU A 186 21.05 -7.72 24.72
N GLU A 187 22.11 -7.07 24.22
CA GLU A 187 22.39 -6.91 22.78
C GLU A 187 22.48 -8.29 22.08
N TYR A 188 21.40 -8.70 21.42
CA TYR A 188 21.42 -9.81 20.45
C TYR A 188 20.80 -9.36 19.12
N GLU A 189 21.66 -8.90 18.18
CA GLU A 189 21.34 -8.93 16.74
C GLU A 189 21.38 -10.38 16.24
N GLU A 190 20.45 -11.20 16.70
CA GLU A 190 20.13 -12.48 16.09
C GLU A 190 19.11 -12.20 14.98
N TYR A 191 19.59 -12.24 13.74
CA TYR A 191 18.75 -12.15 12.56
C TYR A 191 17.90 -13.41 12.51
N GLU A 192 16.73 -13.36 13.15
CA GLU A 192 15.73 -14.42 13.07
C GLU A 192 15.45 -14.74 11.60
N GLU A 193 15.64 -16.03 11.35
CA GLU A 193 15.68 -16.68 10.08
C GLU A 193 14.23 -16.97 9.71
N TYR A 194 13.58 -16.07 8.97
CA TYR A 194 12.39 -16.47 8.22
C TYR A 194 12.84 -17.43 7.12
N ASP A 195 12.90 -18.70 7.51
CA ASP A 195 12.75 -19.84 6.63
C ASP A 195 11.31 -19.80 6.11
N SER A 196 11.13 -19.37 4.86
CA SER A 196 9.87 -19.57 4.14
C SER A 196 9.80 -21.04 3.70
N GLY A 197 9.77 -21.93 4.68
CA GLY A 197 9.76 -23.36 4.51
C GLY A 197 8.82 -23.97 5.52
N ASP A 198 7.52 -23.78 5.35
CA ASP A 198 6.66 -24.93 5.07
C ASP A 198 5.29 -24.47 4.57
N GLU A 199 4.73 -25.36 3.77
CA GLU A 199 3.45 -25.34 3.08
C GLU A 199 2.29 -25.23 4.09
N SER A 200 1.69 -24.03 4.24
CA SER A 200 0.27 -23.97 4.61
C SER A 200 -0.53 -23.97 3.31
N ASP A 201 -0.77 -25.17 2.79
CA ASP A 201 -1.78 -25.49 1.79
C ASP A 201 -3.19 -25.19 2.35
N GLU A 202 -3.47 -23.92 2.66
CA GLU A 202 -4.84 -23.44 2.54
C GLU A 202 -5.09 -23.23 1.06
N ILE A 203 -5.89 -24.16 0.50
CA ILE A 203 -6.38 -24.15 -0.86
C ILE A 203 -7.19 -22.87 -1.06
N SER A 204 -6.51 -21.75 -1.28
CA SER A 204 -7.06 -20.66 -2.06
C SER A 204 -7.35 -21.24 -3.42
N ILE A 205 -8.61 -21.17 -3.86
CA ILE A 205 -9.00 -21.55 -5.20
C ILE A 205 -8.32 -20.54 -6.14
N GLN A 206 -7.05 -20.78 -6.45
CA GLN A 206 -6.33 -20.05 -7.48
C GLN A 206 -7.02 -20.44 -8.78
N ILE A 207 -7.89 -19.57 -9.27
CA ILE A 207 -8.24 -19.59 -10.68
C ILE A 207 -6.90 -19.45 -11.39
N GLU A 208 -6.46 -20.53 -12.04
CA GLU A 208 -5.17 -20.61 -12.72
C GLU A 208 -5.27 -19.75 -13.99
N THR A 209 -5.23 -18.43 -13.80
CA THR A 209 -5.24 -17.48 -14.91
C THR A 209 -3.89 -17.51 -15.61
N VAL A 210 -3.85 -17.07 -16.86
CA VAL A 210 -2.60 -16.95 -17.63
C VAL A 210 -1.58 -16.05 -16.91
N ASN A 211 -2.03 -15.12 -16.07
CA ASN A 211 -1.17 -14.23 -15.30
C ASN A 211 -0.93 -14.68 -13.85
N GLY A 212 -1.36 -15.87 -13.43
CA GLY A 212 -1.28 -16.31 -12.02
C GLY A 212 0.12 -16.19 -11.42
N GLY A 213 1.15 -16.67 -12.13
CA GLY A 213 2.56 -16.55 -11.70
C GLY A 213 3.04 -15.10 -11.60
N LEU A 214 2.61 -14.25 -12.53
CA LEU A 214 2.91 -12.81 -12.50
C LEU A 214 2.26 -12.13 -11.28
N ILE A 215 0.99 -12.43 -11.01
CA ILE A 215 0.23 -11.88 -9.88
C ILE A 215 0.93 -12.24 -8.58
N GLN A 216 1.20 -13.54 -8.34
CA GLN A 216 1.91 -13.99 -7.15
C GLN A 216 3.28 -13.31 -6.98
N LYS A 217 4.04 -13.17 -8.07
CA LYS A 217 5.35 -12.52 -8.04
C LYS A 217 5.25 -11.05 -7.67
N ILE A 218 4.30 -10.31 -8.25
CA ILE A 218 4.08 -8.88 -7.93
C ILE A 218 3.62 -8.73 -6.48
N SER A 219 2.65 -9.53 -6.05
CA SER A 219 2.11 -9.50 -4.68
C SER A 219 3.23 -9.73 -3.67
N ARG A 220 4.02 -10.79 -3.83
CA ARG A 220 5.19 -11.06 -2.97
C ARG A 220 6.19 -9.91 -2.96
N GLU A 221 6.48 -9.31 -4.11
CA GLU A 221 7.41 -8.18 -4.21
C GLU A 221 6.87 -6.90 -3.58
N PHE A 222 5.55 -6.69 -3.59
CA PHE A 222 4.89 -5.55 -2.97
C PHE A 222 4.80 -5.73 -1.45
N SER A 223 4.33 -6.89 -0.98
CA SER A 223 4.32 -7.31 0.42
C SER A 223 5.69 -7.16 1.08
N ARG A 224 6.75 -7.60 0.39
CA ARG A 224 8.11 -7.47 0.93
C ARG A 224 8.48 -6.01 1.21
N LYS A 225 7.96 -5.04 0.45
CA LYS A 225 8.29 -3.61 0.59
C LYS A 225 7.60 -2.94 1.78
N ILE A 226 6.46 -3.47 2.24
CA ILE A 226 5.69 -2.89 3.36
C ILE A 226 6.25 -3.29 4.74
N VAL A 227 7.19 -4.24 4.82
CA VAL A 227 7.89 -4.63 6.05
C VAL A 227 8.32 -3.40 6.86
N ARG A 228 8.08 -3.44 8.17
CA ARG A 228 8.59 -2.49 9.15
C ARG A 228 9.40 -3.25 10.19
N MET A 229 10.26 -2.52 10.89
CA MET A 229 11.06 -3.05 12.00
C MET A 229 10.69 -2.26 13.24
N ASN A 230 10.29 -2.96 14.30
CA ASN A 230 10.16 -2.40 15.64
C ASN A 230 11.08 -3.20 16.56
N ASP A 231 12.04 -2.55 17.20
CA ASP A 231 13.01 -3.18 18.12
C ASP A 231 13.65 -4.48 17.58
N GLY A 232 14.00 -4.48 16.28
CA GLY A 232 14.63 -5.63 15.62
C GLY A 232 13.65 -6.70 15.11
N ILE A 233 12.38 -6.63 15.48
CA ILE A 233 11.32 -7.54 15.03
C ILE A 233 10.67 -7.00 13.76
N ALA A 234 10.59 -7.85 12.74
CA ALA A 234 9.90 -7.50 11.50
C ALA A 234 8.39 -7.68 11.65
N TYR A 235 7.61 -6.68 11.24
CA TYR A 235 6.15 -6.76 11.26
C TYR A 235 5.55 -6.14 9.99
N TYR A 236 4.29 -6.50 9.71
CA TYR A 236 3.54 -6.10 8.53
C TYR A 236 2.22 -5.44 8.98
N ASN A 237 1.94 -4.24 8.49
CA ASN A 237 0.71 -3.51 8.87
C ASN A 237 -0.47 -3.87 7.98
N ILE A 238 -0.24 -4.59 6.88
CA ILE A 238 -1.22 -4.95 5.87
C ILE A 238 -1.02 -6.42 5.55
N CYS A 239 -2.12 -7.16 5.44
CA CYS A 239 -2.11 -8.56 5.08
C CYS A 239 -1.70 -8.76 3.61
N ASP A 240 -1.01 -9.86 3.34
CA ASP A 240 -0.57 -10.22 1.98
C ASP A 240 -1.75 -10.49 1.05
N ASP A 241 -2.84 -11.05 1.56
CA ASP A 241 -4.07 -11.33 0.79
C ASP A 241 -4.71 -10.04 0.27
N TYR A 242 -4.75 -8.99 1.10
CA TYR A 242 -5.27 -7.68 0.68
C TYR A 242 -4.49 -7.11 -0.50
N ILE A 243 -3.16 -7.26 -0.51
CA ILE A 243 -2.35 -6.85 -1.66
C ILE A 243 -2.63 -7.76 -2.85
N ASN A 244 -2.72 -9.08 -2.62
CA ASN A 244 -2.96 -10.05 -3.66
C ASN A 244 -4.26 -9.79 -4.42
N ASP A 245 -5.36 -9.59 -3.71
CA ASP A 245 -6.69 -9.34 -4.28
C ASP A 245 -6.69 -8.09 -5.16
N ILE A 246 -6.03 -7.02 -4.71
CA ILE A 246 -5.89 -5.79 -5.49
C ILE A 246 -5.05 -6.02 -6.74
N ILE A 247 -3.92 -6.71 -6.63
CA ILE A 247 -3.07 -7.03 -7.79
C ILE A 247 -3.82 -7.92 -8.78
N TYR A 248 -4.54 -8.93 -8.29
CA TYR A 248 -5.36 -9.82 -9.10
C TYR A 248 -6.42 -9.02 -9.88
N SER A 249 -7.26 -8.25 -9.17
CA SER A 249 -8.26 -7.36 -9.79
C SER A 249 -7.63 -6.40 -10.80
N TYR A 250 -6.47 -5.81 -10.48
CA TYR A 250 -5.79 -4.87 -11.36
C TYR A 250 -5.23 -5.53 -12.63
N ILE A 251 -4.66 -6.73 -12.53
CA ILE A 251 -4.00 -7.42 -13.65
C ILE A 251 -5.03 -8.11 -14.56
N GLU A 252 -6.01 -8.80 -13.99
CA GLU A 252 -7.09 -9.43 -14.74
C GLU A 252 -8.14 -8.41 -15.23
N ASP A 253 -8.07 -7.18 -14.69
CA ASP A 253 -9.02 -6.10 -14.97
C ASP A 253 -10.45 -6.59 -14.70
N GLU A 254 -10.63 -7.03 -13.46
CA GLU A 254 -11.88 -7.49 -12.87
C GLU A 254 -12.39 -6.41 -11.92
N GLY A 255 -13.63 -5.98 -12.10
CA GLY A 255 -14.30 -5.04 -11.20
C GLY A 255 -15.19 -5.78 -10.20
N TYR A 256 -15.69 -5.08 -9.19
CA TYR A 256 -16.72 -5.62 -8.30
C TYR A 256 -17.91 -6.11 -9.13
N GLY A 257 -18.36 -7.34 -8.88
CA GLY A 257 -19.63 -7.82 -9.41
C GLY A 257 -20.79 -7.02 -8.82
N GLU A 258 -21.93 -6.95 -9.52
CA GLU A 258 -23.15 -6.27 -9.04
C GLU A 258 -23.63 -6.78 -7.66
N ASP A 259 -23.18 -7.97 -7.24
CA ASP A 259 -23.58 -8.66 -6.01
C ASP A 259 -22.63 -8.45 -4.81
N GLU A 260 -21.40 -7.95 -5.00
CA GLU A 260 -20.48 -7.65 -3.88
C GLU A 260 -20.82 -6.31 -3.18
N GLU A 261 -21.71 -5.52 -3.78
CA GLU A 261 -22.21 -4.24 -3.27
C GLU A 261 -22.97 -4.35 -1.93
N GLU A 262 -23.44 -5.54 -1.54
CA GLU A 262 -24.19 -5.72 -0.28
C GLU A 262 -23.34 -6.11 0.93
N SER A 263 -22.06 -6.48 0.73
CA SER A 263 -21.24 -7.07 1.80
C SER A 263 -20.47 -6.04 2.64
N CYS A 264 -20.17 -4.86 2.10
CA CYS A 264 -19.58 -3.78 2.90
C CYS A 264 -20.63 -3.13 3.81
N GLY A 265 -20.84 -3.73 4.99
CA GLY A 265 -21.43 -3.03 6.13
C GLY A 265 -22.93 -3.19 6.37
N LYS A 266 -23.49 -4.36 6.08
CA LYS A 266 -24.78 -4.79 6.68
C LYS A 266 -24.57 -5.88 7.73
N GLU A 267 -23.63 -5.71 8.65
CA GLU A 267 -23.88 -6.28 9.97
C GLU A 267 -24.96 -5.41 10.63
N ILE A 268 -26.12 -6.04 10.82
CA ILE A 268 -27.17 -5.55 11.70
C ILE A 268 -26.48 -5.33 13.04
N ILE A 269 -26.25 -4.06 13.39
CA ILE A 269 -25.83 -3.68 14.73
C ILE A 269 -26.98 -4.14 15.64
N GLU A 270 -26.82 -5.31 16.25
CA GLU A 270 -27.48 -5.66 17.51
C GLU A 270 -27.33 -4.45 18.44
N GLU A 271 -28.38 -4.08 19.18
CA GLU A 271 -28.44 -2.89 20.03
C GLU A 271 -27.16 -2.72 20.89
N LYS A 272 -26.15 -2.04 20.32
CA LYS A 272 -24.89 -1.75 21.00
C LYS A 272 -25.24 -0.76 22.11
N THR A 273 -25.02 -1.17 23.34
CA THR A 273 -25.21 -0.31 24.51
C THR A 273 -24.42 0.99 24.37
N GLU A 274 -24.91 2.10 24.94
CA GLU A 274 -24.21 3.40 24.92
C GLU A 274 -22.73 3.28 25.33
N LYS A 275 -22.45 2.42 26.32
CA LYS A 275 -21.10 2.12 26.78
C LYS A 275 -20.19 1.56 25.68
N TYR A 276 -20.68 0.64 24.85
CA TYR A 276 -19.90 0.08 23.75
C TYR A 276 -19.57 1.14 22.70
N ILE A 277 -20.50 2.07 22.42
CA ILE A 277 -20.28 3.17 21.48
C ILE A 277 -19.22 4.15 22.02
N GLU A 278 -19.24 4.43 23.31
CA GLU A 278 -18.21 5.27 23.96
C GLU A 278 -16.82 4.63 23.95
N GLU A 279 -16.72 3.31 24.03
CA GLU A 279 -15.43 2.60 24.06
C GLU A 279 -14.91 2.30 22.64
N HIS A 280 -15.77 1.77 21.77
CA HIS A 280 -15.39 1.22 20.46
C HIS A 280 -15.90 2.02 19.27
N GLY A 281 -16.74 3.04 19.48
CA GLY A 281 -17.26 3.88 18.39
C GLY A 281 -16.25 4.92 17.87
N TYR A 282 -16.64 5.60 16.80
CA TYR A 282 -15.85 6.71 16.24
C TYR A 282 -15.74 7.84 17.28
N GLY A 283 -14.51 8.23 17.62
CA GLY A 283 -14.27 9.18 18.72
C GLY A 283 -14.21 8.56 20.13
N GLY A 284 -14.41 7.24 20.26
CA GLY A 284 -14.36 6.49 21.51
C GLY A 284 -12.94 6.28 22.07
N TYR A 285 -12.81 5.50 23.14
CA TYR A 285 -11.52 5.25 23.80
C TYR A 285 -10.49 4.61 22.86
N TRP A 286 -10.84 3.47 22.24
CA TRP A 286 -9.91 2.73 21.36
C TRP A 286 -9.59 3.49 20.07
N TYR A 287 -10.55 4.27 19.58
CA TYR A 287 -10.35 5.23 18.51
C TYR A 287 -9.23 6.21 18.85
N ASN A 288 -9.34 6.88 20.01
CA ASN A 288 -8.38 7.89 20.43
C ASN A 288 -7.00 7.26 20.75
N LYS A 289 -6.97 6.10 21.42
CA LYS A 289 -5.73 5.37 21.73
C LYS A 289 -4.93 5.09 20.46
N GLY A 290 -5.57 4.54 19.43
CA GLY A 290 -4.87 4.25 18.18
C GLY A 290 -4.63 5.46 17.28
N LYS A 291 -5.47 6.48 17.32
CA LYS A 291 -5.16 7.76 16.67
C LYS A 291 -3.89 8.39 17.27
N GLN A 292 -3.68 8.27 18.58
CA GLN A 292 -2.46 8.76 19.23
C GLN A 292 -1.24 7.90 18.88
N SER A 293 -1.36 6.57 18.80
CA SER A 293 -0.25 5.71 18.39
C SER A 293 0.22 5.99 16.96
N GLN A 294 -0.71 6.35 16.07
CA GLN A 294 -0.43 6.66 14.66
C GLN A 294 -0.42 8.16 14.35
N ILE A 295 -0.19 9.02 15.35
CA ILE A 295 -0.25 10.48 15.19
C ILE A 295 0.74 11.02 14.14
N GLY A 296 1.87 10.34 13.95
CA GLY A 296 2.85 10.70 12.92
C GLY A 296 2.31 10.52 11.50
N LEU A 297 1.59 9.43 11.25
CA LEU A 297 0.94 9.15 9.97
C LEU A 297 -0.25 10.09 9.74
N TYR A 298 -1.04 10.34 10.78
CA TYR A 298 -2.14 11.29 10.74
C TYR A 298 -1.65 12.71 10.37
N LYS A 299 -0.63 13.21 11.06
CA LYS A 299 0.02 14.51 10.74
C LYS A 299 0.65 14.54 9.36
N PHE A 300 1.14 13.40 8.86
CA PHE A 300 1.66 13.31 7.50
C PHE A 300 0.56 13.62 6.49
N TYR A 301 -0.66 13.10 6.64
CA TYR A 301 -1.77 13.43 5.76
C TYR A 301 -2.27 14.86 5.93
N GLU A 302 -2.38 15.37 7.17
CA GLU A 302 -2.76 16.76 7.43
C GLU A 302 -1.82 17.77 6.75
N LYS A 303 -0.51 17.46 6.70
CA LYS A 303 0.47 18.29 5.99
C LYS A 303 0.13 18.48 4.50
N PHE A 304 -0.55 17.52 3.88
CA PHE A 304 -0.99 17.62 2.49
C PHE A 304 -2.39 18.22 2.34
N GLY A 305 -3.04 18.62 3.43
CA GLY A 305 -4.36 19.27 3.44
C GLY A 305 -5.52 18.31 3.66
N PHE A 306 -5.27 17.05 4.04
CA PHE A 306 -6.35 16.16 4.46
C PHE A 306 -6.90 16.61 5.82
N VAL A 307 -8.21 16.53 5.97
CA VAL A 307 -8.92 16.85 7.21
C VAL A 307 -9.75 15.64 7.61
N GLU A 308 -9.80 15.31 8.89
CA GLU A 308 -10.68 14.23 9.36
C GLU A 308 -12.15 14.57 9.18
N ASP A 309 -12.90 13.62 8.64
CA ASP A 309 -14.34 13.70 8.49
C ASP A 309 -14.95 12.32 8.74
N GLY A 310 -15.49 12.14 9.94
CA GLY A 310 -16.12 10.89 10.33
C GLY A 310 -17.30 10.49 9.44
N ARG A 311 -17.97 11.45 8.77
CA ARG A 311 -19.11 11.16 7.87
C ARG A 311 -18.71 10.18 6.77
N ILE A 312 -17.46 10.15 6.36
CA ILE A 312 -16.98 9.21 5.35
C ILE A 312 -17.11 7.76 5.84
N ASN A 313 -16.86 7.50 7.12
CA ASN A 313 -17.00 6.19 7.72
C ASN A 313 -18.49 5.84 7.94
N TYR A 314 -19.25 6.70 8.65
CA TYR A 314 -20.60 6.34 9.10
C TYR A 314 -21.74 6.71 8.13
N GLU A 315 -21.60 7.78 7.34
CA GLU A 315 -22.60 8.18 6.33
C GLU A 315 -22.27 7.59 4.96
N TRP A 316 -21.05 7.79 4.44
CA TRP A 316 -20.73 7.41 3.05
C TRP A 316 -20.41 5.92 2.91
N LYS A 317 -20.02 5.26 4.02
CA LYS A 317 -19.77 3.81 4.11
C LYS A 317 -18.84 3.29 3.00
N VAL A 318 -17.81 4.07 2.70
CA VAL A 318 -16.84 3.74 1.63
C VAL A 318 -15.68 2.86 2.11
N PHE A 319 -15.64 2.58 3.42
CA PHE A 319 -14.64 1.78 4.10
C PHE A 319 -15.31 0.68 4.95
N THR A 320 -14.50 0.00 5.77
CA THR A 320 -14.99 -1.05 6.66
C THR A 320 -15.86 -0.48 7.79
N THR A 321 -16.58 -1.36 8.49
CA THR A 321 -17.39 -0.99 9.67
C THR A 321 -16.56 -0.60 10.88
N ASN A 322 -15.25 -0.86 10.85
CA ASN A 322 -14.36 -0.44 11.91
C ASN A 322 -14.24 1.10 11.89
N PRO A 323 -14.37 1.77 13.04
CA PRO A 323 -14.41 3.22 13.08
C PRO A 323 -13.00 3.80 13.08
N PHE A 324 -12.22 3.54 12.03
CA PHE A 324 -10.88 4.12 11.89
C PHE A 324 -10.95 5.60 11.46
N PRO A 325 -9.91 6.42 11.77
CA PRO A 325 -9.90 7.81 11.35
C PRO A 325 -9.97 7.95 9.82
N SER A 326 -11.13 8.35 9.32
CA SER A 326 -11.32 8.71 7.91
C SER A 326 -10.97 10.17 7.66
N MET A 327 -10.23 10.43 6.60
CA MET A 327 -9.83 11.78 6.20
C MET A 327 -10.22 12.08 4.75
N VAL A 328 -10.49 13.35 4.49
CA VAL A 328 -10.87 13.89 3.19
C VAL A 328 -9.94 15.00 2.74
N PHE A 329 -9.66 15.02 1.45
CA PHE A 329 -9.09 16.15 0.74
C PHE A 329 -10.08 16.57 -0.34
N GLU A 330 -10.73 17.72 -0.12
CA GLU A 330 -11.62 18.33 -1.12
C GLU A 330 -10.76 19.05 -2.19
N LEU A 331 -11.03 18.79 -3.48
CA LEU A 331 -10.12 19.16 -4.58
C LEU A 331 -10.12 20.63 -4.99
#